data_AF-A0A2M8PKE8-F1
#
_entry.id   AF-A0A2M8PKE8-F1
#
_cell.length_a   1.000
_cell.length_b   1.000
_cell.length_c   1.000
_cell.angle_alpha   90.00
_cell.angle_beta   90.00
_cell.angle_gamma   90.00
#
_symmetry.space_group_name_H-M   'P 1'
#
loop_
_entity.id
_entity.type
_entity.pdbx_description
1 polymer ?
#
loop_
_entity_poly.entity_id
_entity_poly.type
_entity_poly.pdbx_seq_one_letter_code
_entity_poly.pdbx_strand_id
1 'polypeptide(L)'
;EYIDDILYIIGSLQFKRKAISQSLWQLFPLLFRAATSWAKDSLSDIVPIFENYIAYGNKTFLDNSNNKSGVPTNQRNIDRIMQLCTSILKDKTANEIDVARTMQLLECMLEYCSRGTLGQRILQQCIVLHVPWLQISCNPSIHT
;
A
#
# COMPACT_ATOMS: atom_id res chain seq x y z
N GLU A 1 3.47 16.84 -14.80
CA GLU A 1 4.80 17.47 -14.74
C GLU A 1 5.26 17.68 -13.30
N TYR A 2 4.67 18.59 -12.50
CA TYR A 2 5.16 18.81 -11.12
C TYR A 2 4.92 17.68 -10.11
N ILE A 3 4.00 16.75 -10.40
CA ILE A 3 3.66 15.70 -9.43
C ILE A 3 4.81 14.72 -9.27
N ASP A 4 5.50 14.35 -10.34
CA ASP A 4 6.58 13.36 -10.31
C ASP A 4 7.76 13.88 -9.48
N ASP A 5 8.09 15.17 -9.60
CA ASP A 5 9.08 15.85 -8.75
C ASP A 5 8.67 15.86 -7.27
N ILE A 6 7.38 16.13 -6.99
CA ILE A 6 6.85 16.11 -5.62
C ILE A 6 6.95 14.70 -5.03
N LEU A 7 6.58 13.67 -5.79
CA LEU A 7 6.67 12.27 -5.38
C LEU A 7 8.13 11.89 -5.12
N TYR A 8 9.05 12.30 -5.99
CA TYR A 8 10.49 12.08 -5.82
C TYR A 8 11.03 12.70 -4.52
N ILE A 9 10.63 13.94 -4.21
CA ILE A 9 11.02 14.61 -2.96
C ILE A 9 10.46 13.86 -1.75
N ILE A 10 9.17 13.48 -1.78
CA ILE A 10 8.54 12.75 -0.68
C ILE A 10 9.25 11.41 -0.43
N GLY A 11 9.47 10.62 -1.48
CA GLY A 11 10.18 9.34 -1.40
C GLY A 11 11.60 9.51 -0.84
N SER A 12 12.33 10.53 -1.30
CA SER A 12 13.67 10.86 -0.80
C SER A 12 13.68 11.20 0.70
N LEU A 13 12.67 11.92 1.19
CA LEU A 13 12.55 12.30 2.59
C LEU A 13 12.24 11.09 3.49
N GLN A 14 11.36 10.19 3.03
CA GLN A 14 11.01 8.96 3.74
C GLN A 14 12.21 8.00 3.82
N PHE A 15 12.88 7.78 2.70
CA PHE A 15 14.00 6.84 2.60
C PHE A 15 15.18 7.24 3.49
N LYS A 16 15.53 8.54 3.51
CA LYS A 16 16.65 9.04 4.33
C LYS A 16 16.43 8.92 5.83
N ARG A 17 15.18 9.10 6.30
CA ARG A 17 14.86 9.10 7.73
C ARG A 17 14.49 7.73 8.29
N LYS A 18 14.04 6.79 7.44
CA LYS A 18 13.50 5.47 7.85
C LYS A 18 12.45 5.59 8.97
N ALA A 19 11.75 6.72 9.00
CA ALA A 19 10.73 7.07 9.98
C ALA A 19 9.79 8.10 9.35
N ILE A 20 8.49 7.96 9.60
CA ILE A 20 7.47 8.85 9.05
C ILE A 20 7.15 9.94 10.07
N SER A 21 7.43 11.20 9.71
CA SER A 21 7.07 12.35 10.54
C SER A 21 5.57 12.63 10.51
N GLN A 22 5.06 13.36 11.50
CA GLN A 22 3.65 13.77 11.53
C GLN A 22 3.24 14.57 10.27
N SER A 23 4.15 15.41 9.76
CA SER A 23 3.90 16.21 8.55
C SER A 23 3.83 15.34 7.29
N LEU A 24 4.64 14.27 7.19
CA LEU A 24 4.50 13.28 6.13
C LEU A 24 3.16 12.55 6.25
N TRP A 25 2.75 12.14 7.46
CA TRP A 25 1.44 11.52 7.66
C TRP A 25 0.25 12.37 7.19
N GLN A 26 0.34 13.69 7.27
CA GLN A 26 -0.69 14.59 6.73
C GLN A 26 -0.79 14.55 5.20
N LEU A 27 0.27 14.11 4.50
CA LEU A 27 0.26 13.95 3.04
C LEU A 27 -0.38 12.63 2.60
N PHE A 28 -0.44 11.62 3.46
CA PHE A 28 -0.99 10.30 3.09
C PHE A 28 -2.41 10.37 2.49
N PRO A 29 -3.39 11.12 3.06
CA PRO A 29 -4.72 11.23 2.46
C PRO A 29 -4.71 11.88 1.08
N LEU A 30 -3.79 12.82 0.83
CA LEU A 30 -3.63 13.50 -0.45
C LEU A 30 -3.03 12.55 -1.50
N LEU A 31 -1.99 11.80 -1.12
CA LEU A 31 -1.37 10.77 -1.96
C LEU A 31 -2.37 9.67 -2.32
N PHE A 32 -3.16 9.21 -1.35
CA PHE A 32 -4.22 8.23 -1.60
C PHE A 32 -5.29 8.77 -2.55
N ARG A 33 -5.72 10.03 -2.37
CA ARG A 33 -6.68 10.66 -3.27
C ARG A 33 -6.10 10.81 -4.67
N ALA A 34 -4.83 11.18 -4.80
CA ALA A 34 -4.16 11.27 -6.09
C ALA A 34 -4.17 9.92 -6.81
N ALA A 35 -3.72 8.85 -6.14
CA ALA A 35 -3.68 7.49 -6.68
C ALA A 35 -5.05 6.94 -7.11
N THR A 36 -6.13 7.36 -6.45
CA THR A 36 -7.49 6.86 -6.74
C THR A 36 -8.30 7.72 -7.72
N SER A 37 -7.86 8.95 -8.02
CA SER A 37 -8.63 9.89 -8.84
C SER A 37 -7.91 10.32 -10.12
N TRP A 38 -6.94 11.23 -10.01
CA TRP A 38 -6.37 11.94 -11.16
C TRP A 38 -4.91 11.55 -11.47
N ALA A 39 -4.21 10.83 -10.59
CA ALA A 39 -2.82 10.40 -10.77
C ALA A 39 -2.71 8.87 -10.90
N LYS A 40 -3.65 8.24 -11.62
CA LYS A 40 -3.65 6.78 -11.82
C LYS A 40 -2.42 6.32 -12.60
N ASP A 41 -1.98 7.10 -13.57
CA ASP A 41 -0.83 6.79 -14.42
C ASP A 41 0.52 6.88 -13.68
N SER A 42 0.54 7.53 -12.51
CA SER A 42 1.74 7.67 -11.65
C SER A 42 1.83 6.58 -10.58
N LEU A 43 1.08 5.47 -10.71
CA LEU A 43 1.04 4.42 -9.68
C LEU A 43 2.44 3.86 -9.39
N SER A 44 3.28 3.73 -10.41
CA SER A 44 4.67 3.27 -10.30
C SER A 44 5.52 4.13 -9.37
N ASP A 45 5.25 5.44 -9.29
CA ASP A 45 6.00 6.38 -8.46
C ASP A 45 5.36 6.55 -7.07
N ILE A 46 4.05 6.34 -6.97
CA ILE A 46 3.31 6.44 -5.71
C ILE A 46 3.48 5.18 -4.84
N VAL A 47 3.53 3.99 -5.44
CA VAL A 47 3.63 2.71 -4.71
C VAL A 47 4.83 2.65 -3.77
N PRO A 48 6.07 3.00 -4.19
CA PRO A 48 7.22 3.03 -3.28
C PRO A 48 7.04 3.95 -2.06
N ILE A 49 6.28 5.04 -2.22
CA ILE A 49 5.96 5.96 -1.14
C ILE A 49 5.00 5.30 -0.14
N PHE A 50 4.01 4.53 -0.62
CA PHE A 50 3.11 3.75 0.24
C PHE A 50 3.82 2.62 0.96
N GLU A 51 4.73 1.90 0.28
CA GLU A 51 5.57 0.88 0.90
C GLU A 51 6.37 1.47 2.07
N ASN A 52 6.93 2.67 1.91
CA ASN A 52 7.63 3.38 2.99
C ASN A 52 6.70 3.74 4.17
N TYR A 53 5.44 4.15 3.92
CA TYR A 53 4.47 4.38 4.99
C TYR A 53 4.16 3.09 5.75
N ILE A 54 4.06 1.96 5.06
CA ILE A 54 3.80 0.66 5.66
C ILE A 54 5.02 0.20 6.48
N ALA A 55 6.21 0.21 5.88
CA ALA A 55 7.43 -0.28 6.49
C ALA A 55 7.87 0.54 7.72
N TYR A 56 7.87 1.88 7.60
CA TYR A 56 8.39 2.77 8.65
C TYR A 56 7.29 3.34 9.56
N GLY A 57 6.03 3.22 9.15
CA GLY A 57 4.86 3.80 9.81
C GLY A 57 3.86 2.77 10.34
N ASN A 58 4.23 1.50 10.36
CA ASN A 58 3.36 0.35 10.62
C ASN A 58 2.35 0.54 11.78
N LYS A 59 2.80 1.06 12.94
CA LYS A 59 1.90 1.30 14.09
C LYS A 59 0.75 2.23 13.74
N THR A 60 1.05 3.42 13.22
CA THR A 60 0.05 4.41 12.77
C THR A 60 -0.77 3.92 11.57
N PHE A 61 -0.19 3.05 10.74
CA PHE A 61 -0.88 2.47 9.59
C PHE A 61 -1.95 1.43 10.00
N LEU A 62 -1.69 0.68 11.08
CA LEU A 62 -2.57 -0.32 11.66
C LEU A 62 -3.55 0.23 12.71
N ASP A 63 -3.17 1.31 13.39
CA ASP A 63 -3.98 1.90 14.45
C ASP A 63 -5.33 2.42 13.93
N ASN A 64 -6.39 2.06 14.65
CA ASN A 64 -7.76 2.57 14.47
C ASN A 64 -7.95 3.97 15.08
N SER A 65 -6.94 4.51 15.76
CA SER A 65 -7.07 5.74 16.54
C SER A 65 -7.06 6.95 15.61
N ASN A 66 -8.26 7.33 15.20
CA ASN A 66 -8.65 8.66 14.73
C ASN A 66 -7.48 9.50 14.20
N ASN A 67 -7.26 9.38 12.89
CA ASN A 67 -6.56 10.40 12.11
C ASN A 67 -7.07 11.77 12.60
N LYS A 68 -6.25 12.53 13.34
CA LYS A 68 -6.54 13.88 13.86
C LYS A 68 -6.58 14.91 12.73
N SER A 69 -7.28 14.57 11.64
CA SER A 69 -7.41 15.37 10.44
C SER A 69 -8.88 15.69 10.20
N GLY A 70 -9.66 16.04 11.24
CA GLY A 70 -10.99 16.67 11.15
C GLY A 70 -12.08 15.98 10.31
N VAL A 71 -11.78 14.86 9.66
CA VAL A 71 -12.62 14.12 8.74
C VAL A 71 -12.79 12.74 9.37
N PRO A 72 -13.99 12.37 9.83
CA PRO A 72 -14.25 11.07 10.41
C PRO A 72 -14.25 10.03 9.28
N THR A 73 -13.07 9.57 8.88
CA THR A 73 -12.95 8.33 8.13
C THR A 73 -12.78 7.21 9.15
N ASN A 74 -13.84 6.45 9.43
CA ASN A 74 -13.82 5.21 10.24
C ASN A 74 -12.96 4.09 9.64
N GLN A 75 -12.08 4.41 8.70
CA GLN A 75 -11.36 3.47 7.87
C GLN A 75 -9.85 3.62 8.11
N ARG A 76 -9.21 2.51 8.48
CA ARG A 76 -7.76 2.47 8.68
C ARG A 76 -7.04 2.72 7.37
N ASN A 77 -5.82 3.26 7.45
CA ASN A 77 -4.98 3.48 6.28
C ASN A 77 -4.71 2.16 5.54
N ILE A 78 -4.59 1.05 6.28
CA ILE A 78 -4.49 -0.28 5.68
C ILE A 78 -5.71 -0.70 4.86
N ASP A 79 -6.92 -0.43 5.35
CA ASP A 79 -8.14 -0.78 4.62
C ASP A 79 -8.27 0.06 3.34
N ARG A 80 -7.76 1.30 3.35
CA ARG A 80 -7.72 2.17 2.18
C ARG A 80 -6.78 1.61 1.11
N ILE A 81 -5.53 1.28 1.48
CA ILE A 81 -4.59 0.67 0.54
C ILE A 81 -5.11 -0.68 0.03
N MET A 82 -5.72 -1.49 0.88
CA MET A 82 -6.35 -2.75 0.45
C MET A 82 -7.43 -2.53 -0.62
N GLN A 83 -8.26 -1.49 -0.46
CA GLN A 83 -9.27 -1.14 -1.44
C GLN A 83 -8.66 -0.67 -2.76
N LEU A 84 -7.59 0.12 -2.72
CA LEU A 84 -6.84 0.50 -3.91
C LEU A 84 -6.33 -0.74 -4.64
N CYS A 85 -5.62 -1.63 -3.94
CA CYS A 85 -5.12 -2.86 -4.53
C CYS A 85 -6.24 -3.72 -5.12
N THR A 86 -7.33 -3.90 -4.38
CA THR A 86 -8.50 -4.64 -4.84
C THR A 86 -9.12 -4.03 -6.11
N SER A 87 -9.16 -2.69 -6.19
CA SER A 87 -9.75 -1.99 -7.34
C SER A 87 -8.94 -2.21 -8.61
N ILE A 88 -7.61 -2.14 -8.53
CA ILE A 88 -6.70 -2.34 -9.67
C ILE A 88 -6.73 -3.79 -10.11
N LEU A 89 -6.67 -4.73 -9.17
CA LEU A 89 -6.64 -6.16 -9.50
C LEU A 89 -7.96 -6.71 -10.04
N LYS A 90 -9.08 -6.04 -9.76
CA LYS A 90 -10.39 -6.37 -10.36
C LYS A 90 -10.62 -5.68 -11.70
N ASP A 91 -9.84 -4.66 -12.03
CA ASP A 91 -9.95 -3.96 -13.28
C ASP A 91 -9.32 -4.80 -14.40
N LYS A 92 -10.18 -5.32 -15.29
CA LYS A 92 -9.74 -6.13 -16.44
C LYS A 92 -8.98 -5.32 -17.50
N THR A 93 -8.99 -3.99 -17.39
CA THR A 93 -8.30 -3.07 -18.29
C THR A 93 -7.01 -2.51 -17.69
N ALA A 94 -6.68 -2.89 -16.44
CA ALA A 94 -5.43 -2.49 -15.81
C ALA A 94 -4.22 -2.99 -16.62
N ASN A 95 -3.25 -2.12 -16.80
CA ASN A 95 -2.01 -2.50 -17.46
C ASN A 95 -1.16 -3.40 -16.54
N GLU A 96 -0.27 -4.19 -17.14
CA GLU A 96 0.55 -5.17 -16.39
C GLU A 96 1.49 -4.51 -15.38
N ILE A 97 1.91 -3.27 -15.63
CA ILE A 97 2.80 -2.51 -14.73
C ILE A 97 2.07 -2.18 -13.43
N ASP A 98 0.85 -1.64 -13.51
CA ASP A 98 0.04 -1.29 -12.35
C ASP A 98 -0.35 -2.53 -11.54
N VAL A 99 -0.63 -3.64 -12.23
CA VAL A 99 -0.84 -4.94 -11.59
C VAL A 99 0.42 -5.38 -10.83
N ALA A 100 1.59 -5.35 -11.47
CA ALA A 100 2.86 -5.74 -10.83
C ALA A 100 3.19 -4.86 -9.62
N ARG A 101 3.01 -3.53 -9.74
CA ARG A 101 3.20 -2.58 -8.64
C ARG A 101 2.22 -2.82 -7.49
N THR A 102 0.98 -3.15 -7.81
CA THR A 102 -0.02 -3.51 -6.82
C THR A 102 0.35 -4.79 -6.07
N MET A 103 0.93 -5.78 -6.76
CA MET A 103 1.42 -7.00 -6.12
C MET A 103 2.59 -6.71 -5.16
N GLN A 104 3.55 -5.86 -5.56
CA GLN A 104 4.65 -5.43 -4.68
C GLN A 104 4.11 -4.77 -3.41
N LEU A 105 3.12 -3.89 -3.55
CA LEU A 105 2.48 -3.25 -2.41
C LEU A 105 1.78 -4.26 -1.47
N LEU A 106 1.09 -5.27 -2.02
CA LEU A 106 0.49 -6.35 -1.23
C LEU A 106 1.53 -7.20 -0.51
N GLU A 107 2.66 -7.50 -1.16
CA GLU A 107 3.79 -8.18 -0.53
C GLU A 107 4.36 -7.38 0.64
N CYS A 108 4.57 -6.07 0.46
CA CYS A 108 4.98 -5.17 1.54
C CYS A 108 3.97 -5.19 2.71
N MET A 109 2.66 -5.17 2.41
CA MET A 109 1.64 -5.31 3.44
C MET A 109 1.71 -6.66 4.16
N LEU A 110 2.01 -7.75 3.47
CA LEU A 110 2.23 -9.05 4.12
C LEU A 110 3.46 -9.00 5.01
N GLU A 111 4.59 -8.53 4.52
CA GLU A 111 5.84 -8.51 5.28
C GLU A 111 5.70 -7.72 6.59
N TYR A 112 5.14 -6.51 6.51
CA TYR A 112 5.11 -5.60 7.66
C TYR A 112 3.83 -5.72 8.50
N CYS A 113 2.70 -6.14 7.94
CA CYS A 113 1.43 -6.14 8.66
C CYS A 113 0.88 -7.54 9.00
N SER A 114 1.48 -8.65 8.55
CA SER A 114 0.93 -10.03 8.65
C SER A 114 0.74 -10.64 10.05
N ARG A 115 0.84 -9.89 11.15
CA ARG A 115 0.49 -10.44 12.46
C ARG A 115 -1.04 -10.62 12.59
N GLY A 116 -1.50 -11.87 12.62
CA GLY A 116 -2.90 -12.22 12.91
C GLY A 116 -3.82 -12.29 11.68
N THR A 117 -5.09 -11.91 11.85
CA THR A 117 -6.17 -12.08 10.84
C THR A 117 -5.99 -11.26 9.57
N LEU A 118 -5.16 -10.22 9.62
CA LEU A 118 -4.90 -9.35 8.48
C LEU A 118 -4.03 -10.04 7.41
N GLY A 119 -3.04 -10.84 7.82
CA GLY A 119 -2.23 -11.64 6.89
C GLY A 119 -3.11 -12.61 6.09
N GLN A 120 -4.06 -13.27 6.75
CA GLN A 120 -5.02 -14.16 6.09
C GLN A 120 -5.91 -13.44 5.06
N ARG A 121 -6.33 -12.20 5.34
CA ARG A 121 -7.14 -11.40 4.40
C ARG A 121 -6.36 -10.99 3.15
N ILE A 122 -5.08 -10.64 3.31
CA ILE A 122 -4.22 -10.31 2.17
C ILE A 122 -3.97 -11.57 1.33
N LEU A 123 -3.65 -12.69 1.96
CA LEU A 123 -3.46 -13.98 1.27
C LEU A 123 -4.73 -14.43 0.53
N GLN A 124 -5.91 -14.28 1.12
CA GLN A 124 -7.18 -14.58 0.44
C GLN A 124 -7.38 -13.73 -0.81
N GLN A 125 -7.03 -12.44 -0.78
CA GLN A 125 -7.12 -11.61 -1.98
C GLN A 125 -6.16 -12.08 -3.07
N CYS A 126 -4.91 -12.40 -2.72
CA CYS A 126 -3.94 -12.95 -3.67
C CYS A 126 -4.40 -14.28 -4.30
N ILE A 127 -5.01 -15.17 -3.51
CA ILE A 127 -5.52 -16.48 -3.97
C ILE A 127 -6.74 -16.32 -4.89
N VAL A 128 -7.70 -15.45 -4.52
CA VAL A 128 -8.92 -15.19 -5.32
C VAL A 128 -8.59 -14.61 -6.70
N LEU A 129 -7.45 -13.93 -6.82
CA LEU A 129 -6.99 -13.31 -8.06
C LEU A 129 -6.14 -14.22 -8.95
N HIS A 130 -6.01 -15.52 -8.61
CA HIS A 130 -5.32 -16.52 -9.43
C HIS A 130 -3.87 -16.14 -9.82
N VAL A 131 -3.15 -15.47 -8.91
CA VAL A 131 -1.74 -15.08 -9.13
C VAL A 131 -0.87 -16.33 -8.93
N PRO A 132 -0.36 -16.98 -10.00
CA PRO A 132 0.20 -18.33 -9.89
C PRO A 132 1.49 -18.39 -9.06
N TRP A 133 2.22 -17.28 -8.98
CA TRP A 133 3.52 -17.19 -8.30
C TRP A 133 3.42 -17.03 -6.78
N LEU A 134 2.30 -16.52 -6.26
CA LEU A 134 2.08 -16.32 -4.81
C LEU A 134 1.70 -17.60 -4.06
N GLN A 135 1.29 -18.66 -4.77
CA GLN A 135 1.04 -19.96 -4.15
C GLN A 135 2.33 -20.65 -3.69
N ILE A 136 3.49 -20.28 -4.27
CA ILE A 136 4.78 -20.93 -4.00
C ILE A 136 5.36 -20.43 -2.67
N SER A 137 5.27 -19.13 -2.37
CA SER A 137 5.82 -18.54 -1.14
C SER A 137 5.01 -18.85 0.13
N CYS A 138 3.81 -19.42 -0.01
CA CYS A 138 2.91 -19.71 1.13
C CYS A 138 2.76 -21.20 1.44
N ASN A 139 3.56 -22.08 0.83
CA ASN A 139 3.57 -23.50 1.16
C ASN A 139 4.41 -23.74 2.43
N PRO A 140 3.83 -24.10 3.59
CA PRO A 140 4.60 -24.36 4.82
C PRO A 140 5.48 -25.61 4.72
N SER A 141 5.32 -26.38 3.64
CA SER A 141 5.94 -27.70 3.43
C SER A 141 7.40 -27.64 2.95
N ILE A 142 8.02 -26.46 2.85
CA ILE A 142 9.40 -26.29 2.34
C ILE A 142 10.42 -26.02 3.47
N HIS A 143 9.96 -25.93 4.73
CA HIS A 143 10.83 -25.90 5.90
C HIS A 143 10.65 -27.15 6.76
N THR A 144 11.13 -28.29 6.25
CA THR A 144 11.58 -29.45 7.02
C THR A 144 12.85 -30.00 6.40
#